data_AF-A0A3G8XM16-F1
#
_entry.id   AF-A0A3G8XM16-F1
#
_cell.length_a   1.000
_cell.length_b   1.000
_cell.length_c   1.000
_cell.angle_alpha   90.00
_cell.angle_beta   90.00
_cell.angle_gamma   90.00
#
_symmetry.space_group_name_H-M   'P 1'
#
loop_
_entity.id
_entity.type
_entity.pdbx_description
1 polymer ?
#
loop_
_entity_poly.entity_id
_entity_poly.type
_entity_poly.pdbx_seq_one_letter_code
_entity_poly.pdbx_strand_id
1 'polypeptide(L)'
;MKHIRNTAVIFFLLVINFAFACEACKLQQPAVTRDFTHGVGPRGDFDWIIVAVIAVLTVFTFVYSLKYLVKPGEKDQDHIKNSILN
;
A
#
# COMPACT_ATOMS: atom_id res chain seq x y z
N MET A 1 24.92 12.45 3.59
CA MET A 1 24.68 12.20 2.13
C MET A 1 24.12 10.81 1.82
N LYS A 2 24.67 9.70 2.35
CA LYS A 2 24.13 8.34 2.10
C LYS A 2 22.66 8.16 2.52
N HIS A 3 22.27 8.67 3.70
CA HIS A 3 20.87 8.57 4.17
C HIS A 3 19.90 9.32 3.25
N ILE A 4 20.22 10.56 2.85
CA ILE A 4 19.41 11.35 1.89
C ILE A 4 19.24 10.62 0.55
N ARG A 5 20.31 10.03 0.02
CA ARG A 5 20.24 9.23 -1.21
C ARG A 5 19.33 8.02 -1.04
N ASN A 6 19.47 7.28 0.05
CA ASN A 6 18.64 6.09 0.30
C ASN A 6 17.16 6.47 0.50
N THR A 7 16.88 7.55 1.24
CA THR A 7 15.52 8.07 1.40
C THR A 7 14.93 8.52 0.07
N ALA A 8 15.72 9.20 -0.79
CA ALA A 8 15.29 9.60 -2.12
C ALA A 8 15.01 8.39 -3.04
N VAL A 9 15.82 7.33 -2.96
CA VAL A 9 15.59 6.08 -3.71
C VAL A 9 14.31 5.39 -3.25
N ILE A 10 14.09 5.26 -1.94
CA ILE A 10 12.86 4.66 -1.40
C ILE A 10 11.65 5.48 -1.83
N PHE A 11 11.73 6.81 -1.73
CA PHE A 11 10.66 7.70 -2.18
C PHE A 11 10.38 7.56 -3.69
N PHE A 12 11.42 7.52 -4.51
CA PHE A 12 11.28 7.32 -5.96
C PHE A 12 10.62 5.97 -6.30
N LEU A 13 11.01 4.90 -5.61
CA LEU A 13 10.40 3.57 -5.76
C LEU A 13 8.92 3.55 -5.33
N LEU A 14 8.53 4.36 -4.35
CA LEU A 14 7.12 4.49 -3.98
C LEU A 14 6.33 5.25 -5.03
N VAL A 15 6.89 6.34 -5.58
CA VAL A 15 6.21 7.19 -6.57
C VAL A 15 6.07 6.50 -7.92
N ILE A 16 7.06 5.72 -8.38
CA ILE A 16 7.00 5.06 -9.70
C ILE A 16 5.89 4.02 -9.81
N ASN A 17 5.38 3.52 -8.67
CA ASN A 17 4.25 2.59 -8.64
C ASN A 17 2.88 3.28 -8.79
N PHE A 18 2.82 4.61 -8.71
CA PHE A 18 1.59 5.34 -9.00
C PHE A 18 1.38 5.48 -10.51
N ALA A 19 0.61 4.56 -11.08
CA ALA A 19 0.14 4.63 -12.46
C ALA A 19 -1.32 5.13 -12.51
N PHE A 20 -1.50 6.39 -12.90
CA PHE A 20 -2.83 6.98 -13.11
C PHE A 20 -3.52 6.42 -14.36
N ALA A 21 -4.84 6.59 -14.43
CA ALA A 21 -5.62 6.15 -15.58
C ALA A 21 -5.22 6.92 -16.86
N CYS A 22 -5.02 6.21 -17.97
CA CYS A 22 -4.96 6.86 -19.29
C CYS A 22 -6.39 7.22 -19.77
N GLU A 23 -6.51 8.09 -20.78
CA GLU A 23 -7.81 8.55 -21.29
C GLU A 23 -8.77 7.40 -21.64
N ALA A 24 -8.26 6.33 -22.26
CA ALA A 24 -9.07 5.15 -22.56
C ALA A 24 -9.60 4.45 -21.29
N CYS A 25 -8.78 4.34 -20.24
CA CYS A 25 -9.18 3.73 -18.99
C CYS A 25 -10.22 4.60 -18.26
N LYS A 26 -10.06 5.93 -18.25
CA LYS A 26 -11.00 6.86 -17.58
C LYS A 26 -12.43 6.71 -18.08
N LEU A 27 -12.60 6.54 -19.39
CA LEU A 27 -13.91 6.34 -20.04
C LEU A 27 -14.59 5.04 -19.61
N GLN A 28 -13.80 4.03 -19.25
CA GLN A 28 -14.28 2.70 -18.87
C GLN A 28 -14.38 2.52 -17.35
N GLN A 29 -13.86 3.47 -16.56
CA GLN A 29 -13.85 3.40 -15.12
C GLN A 29 -15.17 3.87 -14.47
N PRO A 30 -15.59 3.20 -13.39
CA PRO A 30 -16.63 3.70 -12.50
C PRO A 30 -16.28 5.07 -11.92
N ALA A 31 -17.30 5.87 -11.61
CA ALA A 31 -17.12 7.24 -11.12
C ALA A 31 -16.23 7.34 -9.87
N VAL A 32 -16.30 6.36 -8.96
CA VAL A 32 -15.56 6.35 -7.69
C VAL A 32 -14.06 6.11 -7.88
N THR A 33 -13.66 5.35 -8.90
CA THR A 33 -12.26 4.99 -9.16
C THR A 33 -11.69 5.68 -10.38
N ARG A 34 -12.45 6.59 -11.00
CA ARG A 34 -12.05 7.31 -12.20
C ARG A 34 -10.78 8.11 -11.90
N ASP A 35 -9.84 8.09 -12.85
CA ASP A 35 -8.53 8.74 -12.78
C ASP A 35 -7.50 8.05 -11.87
N PHE A 36 -7.92 7.21 -10.92
CA PHE A 36 -7.02 6.66 -9.89
C PHE A 36 -6.33 5.36 -10.28
N THR A 37 -7.00 4.46 -11.01
CA THR A 37 -6.46 3.14 -11.31
C THR A 37 -5.93 3.07 -12.73
N HIS A 38 -4.85 2.34 -12.98
CA HIS A 38 -4.56 1.88 -14.33
C HIS A 38 -5.47 0.68 -14.64
N GLY A 39 -6.17 0.70 -15.79
CA GLY A 39 -7.13 -0.33 -16.19
C GLY A 39 -8.60 0.05 -15.94
N VAL A 40 -9.53 -0.83 -16.30
CA VAL A 40 -10.97 -0.50 -16.39
C VAL A 40 -11.71 -0.46 -15.05
N GLY A 41 -11.12 -1.01 -13.98
CA GLY A 41 -11.78 -1.12 -12.67
C GLY A 41 -12.91 -2.17 -12.61
N PRO A 42 -13.68 -2.19 -11.51
CA PRO A 42 -14.81 -3.13 -11.30
C PRO A 42 -15.91 -2.94 -12.35
N ARG A 43 -16.42 -4.04 -12.93
CA ARG A 43 -17.45 -3.99 -13.99
C ARG A 43 -18.82 -4.52 -13.54
N GLY A 44 -18.87 -5.36 -12.52
CA GLY A 44 -20.11 -5.89 -11.95
C GLY A 44 -20.21 -5.75 -10.44
N ASP A 45 -21.39 -5.98 -9.88
CA ASP A 45 -21.65 -5.85 -8.44
C ASP A 45 -20.76 -6.76 -7.59
N PHE A 46 -20.47 -7.97 -8.08
CA PHE A 46 -19.60 -8.90 -7.37
C PHE A 46 -18.14 -8.42 -7.32
N ASP A 47 -17.66 -7.71 -8.35
CA ASP A 47 -16.32 -7.12 -8.34
C ASP A 47 -16.21 -6.08 -7.21
N TRP A 48 -17.29 -5.32 -6.95
CA TRP A 48 -17.33 -4.35 -5.84
C TRP A 48 -17.31 -5.01 -4.47
N ILE A 49 -17.95 -6.18 -4.31
CA ILE A 49 -17.86 -6.97 -3.08
C ILE A 49 -16.40 -7.39 -2.85
N ILE A 50 -15.71 -7.88 -3.88
CA ILE A 50 -14.29 -8.26 -3.80
C ILE A 50 -13.44 -7.06 -3.39
N VAL A 51 -13.62 -5.91 -4.04
CA VAL A 51 -12.89 -4.67 -3.71
C VAL A 51 -13.11 -4.28 -2.25
N ALA A 52 -14.34 -4.32 -1.76
CA ALA A 52 -14.66 -3.99 -0.37
C ALA A 52 -13.97 -4.94 0.62
N VAL A 53 -14.01 -6.26 0.36
CA VAL A 53 -13.36 -7.26 1.22
C VAL A 53 -11.86 -7.07 1.24
N ILE A 54 -11.22 -6.89 0.07
CA ILE A 54 -9.78 -6.67 -0.01
C ILE A 54 -9.40 -5.38 0.70
N ALA A 55 -10.14 -4.29 0.51
CA ALA A 55 -9.87 -3.02 1.20
C ALA A 55 -9.89 -3.18 2.73
N VAL A 56 -10.87 -3.89 3.28
CA VAL A 56 -10.94 -4.18 4.72
C VAL A 56 -9.74 -5.00 5.18
N LEU A 57 -9.38 -6.07 4.46
CA LEU A 57 -8.23 -6.90 4.80
C LEU A 57 -6.90 -6.13 4.71
N THR A 58 -6.74 -5.26 3.71
CA THR A 58 -5.56 -4.41 3.57
C THR A 58 -5.43 -3.44 4.75
N VAL A 59 -6.52 -2.76 5.14
CA VAL A 59 -6.48 -1.85 6.31
C VAL A 59 -6.18 -2.64 7.58
N PHE A 60 -6.84 -3.79 7.78
CA PHE A 60 -6.60 -4.65 8.93
C PHE A 60 -5.13 -5.10 9.02
N THR A 61 -4.59 -5.64 7.93
CA THR A 61 -3.20 -6.10 7.88
C THR A 61 -2.21 -4.95 8.04
N PHE A 62 -2.49 -3.77 7.47
CA PHE A 62 -1.65 -2.58 7.65
C PHE A 62 -1.60 -2.12 9.11
N VAL A 63 -2.75 -2.06 9.79
CA VAL A 63 -2.82 -1.71 11.22
C VAL A 63 -1.99 -2.68 12.06
N TYR A 64 -2.10 -3.99 11.83
CA TYR A 64 -1.31 -4.98 12.57
C TYR A 64 0.17 -4.95 12.21
N SER A 65 0.51 -4.71 10.94
CA SER A 65 1.89 -4.51 10.51
C SER A 65 2.53 -3.35 11.26
N LEU A 66 1.87 -2.19 11.32
CA LEU A 66 2.34 -1.05 12.11
C LEU A 66 2.41 -1.37 13.61
N LYS A 67 1.37 -2.01 14.17
CA LYS A 67 1.34 -2.41 15.59
C LYS A 67 2.56 -3.24 15.96
N TYR A 68 2.91 -4.23 15.13
CA TYR A 68 4.03 -5.12 15.39
C TYR A 68 5.39 -4.50 15.05
N LEU A 69 5.47 -3.53 14.14
CA LEU A 69 6.68 -2.76 13.92
C LEU A 69 6.98 -1.82 15.11
N VAL A 70 5.96 -1.13 15.63
CA VAL A 70 6.12 -0.15 16.71
C VAL A 70 6.22 -0.82 18.09
N LYS A 71 5.37 -1.82 18.37
CA LYS A 71 5.32 -2.52 19.65
C LYS A 71 5.03 -4.01 19.46
N PRO A 72 6.04 -4.80 19.02
CA PRO A 72 5.87 -6.24 18.75
C PRO A 72 5.55 -7.09 19.98
N GLY A 73 5.59 -6.53 21.20
CA GLY A 73 5.40 -7.29 22.43
C GLY A 73 6.57 -8.23 22.78
N GLU A 74 7.59 -8.29 21.93
CA GLU A 74 8.83 -9.04 22.16
C GLU A 74 9.59 -8.49 23.37
N LYS A 75 9.91 -9.41 24.30
CA LYS A 75 10.56 -9.16 25.60
C LYS A 75 12.00 -9.66 25.64
N ASP A 76 12.39 -10.50 24.68
CA ASP A 76 13.75 -10.98 24.55
C ASP A 76 14.70 -9.83 24.15
N GLN A 77 15.78 -9.69 24.91
CA GLN A 77 16.78 -8.64 24.71
C GLN A 77 17.70 -8.97 23.53
N ASP A 78 17.87 -10.25 23.19
CA ASP A 78 18.75 -10.70 22.10
C ASP A 78 18.01 -10.85 20.75
N HIS A 79 16.77 -10.37 20.66
CA HIS A 79 15.97 -10.48 19.45
C HIS A 79 16.50 -9.59 18.30
N ILE A 80 16.49 -10.11 17.07
CA ILE A 80 17.01 -9.42 15.85
C ILE A 80 16.44 -8.00 15.63
N LYS A 81 15.22 -7.72 16.10
CA LYS A 81 14.62 -6.38 16.01
C LYS A 81 15.47 -5.31 16.71
N ASN A 82 16.16 -5.66 17.79
CA ASN A 82 17.01 -4.75 18.57
C ASN A 82 18.33 -4.44 17.83
N SER A 83 18.64 -5.18 16.76
CA SER A 83 19.76 -4.86 15.85
C SER A 83 19.37 -3.84 14.77
N ILE A 84 18.07 -3.70 14.48
CA ILE A 84 17.55 -2.82 13.42
C ILE A 84 16.99 -1.51 13.98
N LEU A 85 16.33 -1.55 15.14
CA LEU A 85 15.60 -0.42 15.73
C LEU A 85 16.32 0.27 16.90
N ASN A 86 17.47 -0.26 17.34
CA ASN A 86 18.31 0.27 18.42
C ASN A 86 19.64 0.76 17.83
#